data_AF-A0A2N2FNY9-F1
#
_entry.id   AF-A0A2N2FNY9-F1
#
_cell.length_a   1.000
_cell.length_b   1.000
_cell.length_c   1.000
_cell.angle_alpha   90.00
_cell.angle_beta   90.00
_cell.angle_gamma   90.00
#
_symmetry.space_group_name_H-M   'P 1'
#
loop_
_entity.id
_entity.type
_entity.pdbx_description
1 polymer ?
#
loop_
_entity_poly.entity_id
_entity_poly.type
_entity_poly.pdbx_seq_one_letter_code
_entity_poly.pdbx_strand_id
1 'polypeptide(L)'
;MAFYRRFYILLFLIWLGATAGVFVLTVWGDLGTFLTDFQKIASAGMEPSDMNASDVDAIARAADKAVQESQMAKYIVRREVSREVLSIEKNVKKVFRIKDSTTDAAVETLARDREAALRDQPRPDSGTGELKALTFTKTSARMTAHLSTTRIVDKVTTFWMSHPTRLVVDLRGGWENVVSRTHTFTDSFISRVVIGTQPDRLRVVFNFQDTKAPQGERPDLIYSDNGLDIVVDNTAK
;
A
#
# COMPACT_ATOMS: atom_id res chain seq x y z
N MET A 1 -24.61 15.50 26.18
CA MET A 1 -23.85 16.61 25.55
C MET A 1 -22.33 16.52 25.67
N ALA A 2 -21.73 15.90 26.71
CA ALA A 2 -20.25 15.85 26.85
C ALA A 2 -19.50 15.01 25.79
N PHE A 3 -20.16 14.03 25.17
CA PHE A 3 -19.57 13.14 24.16
C PHE A 3 -19.23 13.86 22.86
N TYR A 4 -20.15 14.69 22.34
CA TYR A 4 -19.94 15.46 21.12
C TYR A 4 -18.74 16.40 21.23
N ARG A 5 -18.55 17.06 22.37
CA ARG A 5 -17.42 17.99 22.58
C ARG A 5 -16.06 17.29 22.47
N ARG A 6 -15.92 16.07 23.02
CA ARG A 6 -14.67 15.30 22.92
C ARG A 6 -14.42 14.76 21.52
N PHE A 7 -15.49 14.37 20.83
CA PHE A 7 -15.42 13.91 19.45
C PHE A 7 -14.93 15.01 18.48
N TYR A 8 -15.45 16.24 18.60
CA TYR A 8 -14.99 17.36 17.77
C TYR A 8 -13.54 17.75 18.04
N ILE A 9 -13.06 17.65 19.30
CA ILE A 9 -11.66 17.92 19.63
C ILE A 9 -10.75 16.86 18.97
N LEU A 10 -11.11 15.58 19.02
CA LEU A 10 -10.35 14.53 18.35
C LEU A 10 -10.33 14.72 16.82
N LEU A 11 -11.48 15.01 16.23
CA LEU A 11 -11.58 15.28 14.79
C LEU A 11 -10.72 16.47 14.39
N PHE A 12 -10.72 17.53 15.20
CA PHE A 12 -9.91 18.73 14.98
C PHE A 12 -8.41 18.42 15.08
N LEU A 13 -7.98 17.62 16.06
CA LEU A 13 -6.58 17.22 16.21
C LEU A 13 -6.09 16.36 15.05
N ILE A 14 -6.92 15.44 14.55
CA ILE A 14 -6.60 14.62 13.37
C ILE A 14 -6.46 15.52 12.14
N TRP A 15 -7.40 16.45 11.95
CA TRP A 15 -7.35 17.40 10.84
C TRP A 15 -6.10 18.28 10.90
N LEU A 16 -5.75 18.78 12.10
CA LEU A 16 -4.57 19.62 12.31
C LEU A 16 -3.26 18.83 12.09
N GLY A 17 -3.22 17.56 12.48
CA GLY A 17 -2.09 16.67 12.18
C GLY A 17 -1.94 16.42 10.67
N ALA A 18 -3.05 16.23 9.96
CA ALA A 18 -3.02 16.03 8.51
C ALA A 18 -2.54 17.28 7.76
N THR A 19 -3.00 18.48 8.14
CA THR A 19 -2.57 19.73 7.51
C THR A 19 -1.10 20.03 7.80
N ALA A 20 -0.64 19.79 9.03
CA ALA A 20 0.78 19.90 9.38
C ALA A 20 1.65 18.91 8.58
N GLY A 21 1.21 17.65 8.43
CA GLY A 21 1.93 16.64 7.66
C GLY A 21 2.08 17.02 6.18
N VAL A 22 0.98 17.48 5.56
CA VAL A 22 1.01 17.97 4.17
C VAL A 22 1.94 19.18 4.03
N PHE A 23 1.91 20.12 4.99
CA PHE A 23 2.80 21.27 4.98
C PHE A 23 4.27 20.87 5.05
N VAL A 24 4.64 19.96 5.97
CA VAL A 24 6.02 19.47 6.11
C VAL A 24 6.51 18.80 4.83
N LEU A 25 5.70 17.92 4.23
CA LEU A 25 6.03 17.27 2.96
C LEU A 25 6.15 18.26 1.80
N THR A 26 5.37 19.34 1.80
CA THR A 26 5.41 20.35 0.74
C THR A 26 6.65 21.23 0.81
N VAL A 27 7.06 21.62 2.03
CA VAL A 27 8.17 22.57 2.22
C VAL A 27 9.53 21.85 2.26
N TRP A 28 9.63 20.69 2.90
CA TRP A 28 10.90 19.97 3.09
C TRP A 28 11.06 18.73 2.20
N GLY A 29 10.02 18.30 1.50
CA GLY A 29 10.04 17.13 0.62
C GLY A 29 10.02 15.78 1.34
N ASP A 30 10.64 15.69 2.53
CA ASP A 30 10.69 14.50 3.39
C ASP A 30 10.67 14.89 4.89
N LEU A 31 10.06 14.04 5.70
CA LEU A 31 9.99 14.15 7.16
C LEU A 31 11.39 14.03 7.81
N GLY A 32 12.30 13.23 7.24
CA GLY A 32 13.66 13.07 7.74
C GLY A 32 14.47 14.37 7.69
N THR A 33 14.39 15.09 6.58
CA THR A 33 15.02 16.41 6.40
C THR A 33 14.46 17.42 7.41
N PHE A 34 13.12 17.45 7.57
CA PHE A 34 12.46 18.32 8.56
C PHE A 34 12.96 18.05 9.98
N LEU A 35 13.02 16.78 10.42
CA LEU A 35 13.47 16.43 11.77
C LEU A 35 14.93 16.85 12.01
N THR A 36 15.77 16.71 11.00
CA THR A 36 17.18 17.08 11.07
C THR A 36 17.36 18.60 11.19
N ASP A 37 16.65 19.37 10.36
CA ASP A 37 16.69 20.84 10.40
C ASP A 37 16.04 21.39 11.66
N PHE A 38 14.95 20.77 12.12
CA PHE A 38 14.28 21.16 13.36
C PHE A 38 15.17 20.91 14.58
N GLN A 39 15.87 19.76 14.65
CA GLN A 39 16.85 19.50 15.69
C GLN A 39 18.01 20.51 15.65
N LYS A 40 18.45 20.92 14.46
CA LYS A 40 19.48 21.95 14.29
C LYS A 40 19.02 23.32 14.80
N ILE A 41 17.77 23.71 14.54
CA ILE A 41 17.19 24.97 15.04
C ILE A 41 16.95 24.89 16.56
N ALA A 42 16.45 23.76 17.06
CA ALA A 42 16.22 23.55 18.48
C ALA A 42 17.53 23.57 19.29
N SER A 43 18.63 23.07 18.71
CA SER A 43 19.96 23.13 19.32
C SER A 43 20.63 24.50 19.14
N ALA A 44 20.40 25.20 18.01
CA ALA A 44 20.93 26.55 17.79
C ALA A 44 20.19 27.64 18.61
N GLY A 45 18.93 27.40 19.00
CA GLY A 45 18.14 28.29 19.86
C GLY A 45 18.49 28.22 21.36
N MET A 46 19.32 27.26 21.77
CA MET A 46 20.00 27.26 23.05
C MET A 46 21.44 27.71 22.83
N GLU A 47 21.68 29.00 22.63
CA GLU A 47 23.02 29.53 22.87
C GLU A 47 23.31 29.38 24.38
N PRO A 48 24.30 28.57 24.79
CA PRO A 48 24.77 28.56 26.15
C PRO A 48 25.67 29.78 26.32
N SER A 49 25.06 30.96 26.45
CA SER A 49 25.76 32.09 27.03
C SER A 49 26.12 31.70 28.47
N ASP A 50 27.42 31.49 28.70
CA ASP A 50 28.07 31.23 29.99
C ASP A 50 28.09 29.78 30.53
N MET A 51 28.21 28.75 29.66
CA MET A 51 28.67 27.44 30.16
C MET A 51 30.18 27.30 30.02
N ASN A 52 30.84 27.22 31.18
CA ASN A 52 32.26 26.97 31.34
C ASN A 52 32.64 25.69 30.57
N ALA A 53 33.83 25.67 29.95
CA ALA A 53 34.30 24.58 29.11
C ALA A 53 34.31 23.19 29.80
N SER A 54 34.25 23.14 31.14
CA SER A 54 34.11 21.90 31.90
C SER A 54 32.73 21.24 31.80
N ASP A 55 31.66 22.03 31.61
CA ASP A 55 30.29 21.53 31.59
C ASP A 55 29.91 20.96 30.22
N VAL A 56 30.44 21.53 29.15
CA VAL A 56 30.28 20.99 27.78
C VAL A 56 30.92 19.60 27.68
N ASP A 57 32.06 19.42 28.34
CA ASP A 57 32.80 18.16 28.40
C ASP A 57 32.09 17.10 29.26
N ALA A 58 31.38 17.53 30.31
CA ALA A 58 30.56 16.67 31.13
C ALA A 58 29.29 16.22 30.39
N ILE A 59 28.67 17.11 29.61
CA ILE A 59 27.49 16.80 28.79
C ILE A 59 27.86 15.87 27.62
N ALA A 60 29.00 16.09 26.96
CA ALA A 60 29.50 15.18 25.91
C ALA A 60 29.75 13.77 26.47
N ARG A 61 30.39 13.66 27.64
CA ARG A 61 30.62 12.37 28.30
C ARG A 61 29.33 11.70 28.78
N ALA A 62 28.33 12.47 29.19
CA ALA A 62 27.01 11.94 29.57
C ALA A 62 26.22 11.45 28.34
N ALA A 63 26.31 12.15 27.21
CA ALA A 63 25.68 11.75 25.96
C ALA A 63 26.29 10.47 25.39
N ASP A 64 27.62 10.34 25.38
CA ASP A 64 28.30 9.11 24.96
C ASP A 64 27.96 7.92 25.85
N LYS A 65 27.86 8.15 27.17
CA LYS A 65 27.43 7.12 28.12
C LYS A 65 25.98 6.68 27.86
N ALA A 66 25.06 7.60 27.57
CA ALA A 66 23.67 7.28 27.26
C ALA A 66 23.51 6.52 25.92
N VAL A 67 24.30 6.86 24.90
CA VAL A 67 24.34 6.13 23.62
C VAL A 67 24.89 4.72 23.81
N GLN A 68 25.91 4.55 24.65
CA GLN A 68 26.50 3.24 24.95
C GLN A 68 25.55 2.36 25.78
N GLU A 69 24.85 2.94 26.77
CA GLU A 69 23.81 2.24 27.55
C GLU A 69 22.61 1.84 26.68
N SER A 70 22.20 2.68 25.72
CA SER A 70 21.17 2.36 24.71
C SER A 70 21.58 1.20 23.80
N GLN A 71 22.83 1.18 23.32
CA GLN A 71 23.33 0.08 22.48
C GLN A 71 23.47 -1.23 23.26
N MET A 72 23.89 -1.18 24.53
CA MET A 72 23.95 -2.33 25.43
C MET A 72 22.55 -2.86 25.77
N ALA A 73 21.57 -1.99 26.00
CA ALA A 73 20.17 -2.37 26.20
C ALA A 73 19.57 -3.03 24.95
N LYS A 74 19.90 -2.54 23.75
CA LYS A 74 19.48 -3.17 22.47
C LYS A 74 20.08 -4.56 22.29
N TYR A 75 21.28 -4.82 22.82
CA TYR A 75 21.94 -6.13 22.76
C TYR A 75 21.43 -7.11 23.83
N ILE A 76 21.07 -6.62 25.02
CA ILE A 76 20.47 -7.42 26.11
C ILE A 76 19.03 -7.83 25.77
N VAL A 77 18.21 -6.90 25.25
CA VAL A 77 16.82 -7.19 24.84
C VAL A 77 16.77 -8.25 23.71
N ARG A 78 17.77 -8.30 22.83
CA ARG A 78 17.86 -9.33 21.78
C ARG A 78 18.17 -10.74 22.32
N ARG A 79 18.82 -10.84 23.48
CA ARG A 79 19.25 -12.12 24.09
C ARG A 79 18.23 -12.68 25.08
N GLU A 80 17.45 -11.84 25.77
CA GLU A 80 16.38 -12.28 26.67
C GLU A 80 15.13 -12.75 25.91
N VAL A 81 14.68 -12.00 24.89
CA VAL A 81 13.50 -12.34 24.08
C VAL A 81 13.67 -13.67 23.34
N SER A 82 14.91 -14.04 23.01
CA SER A 82 15.20 -15.32 22.36
C SER A 82 15.00 -16.54 23.30
N ARG A 83 15.12 -16.38 24.63
CA ARG A 83 14.92 -17.49 25.58
C ARG A 83 13.48 -17.62 26.06
N GLU A 84 12.74 -16.51 26.19
CA GLU A 84 11.30 -16.57 26.48
C GLU A 84 10.49 -17.09 25.29
N VAL A 85 10.78 -16.64 24.06
CA VAL A 85 10.06 -17.10 22.86
C VAL A 85 10.27 -18.61 22.61
N LEU A 86 11.46 -19.15 22.88
CA LEU A 86 11.73 -20.59 22.80
C LEU A 86 11.01 -21.43 23.87
N SER A 87 10.72 -20.86 25.04
CA SER A 87 9.94 -21.54 26.10
C SER A 87 8.43 -21.50 25.81
N ILE A 88 7.94 -20.43 25.18
CA ILE A 88 6.55 -20.29 24.73
C ILE A 88 6.29 -21.22 23.55
N GLU A 89 7.18 -21.33 22.55
CA GLU A 89 7.02 -22.29 21.45
C GLU A 89 6.94 -23.75 21.94
N LYS A 90 7.74 -24.13 22.94
CA LYS A 90 7.74 -25.50 23.48
C LYS A 90 6.48 -25.82 24.28
N ASN A 91 5.87 -24.82 24.93
CA ASN A 91 4.60 -24.98 25.66
C ASN A 91 3.37 -24.89 24.72
N VAL A 92 3.40 -24.04 23.70
CA VAL A 92 2.34 -23.96 22.67
C VAL A 92 2.27 -25.26 21.86
N LYS A 93 3.42 -25.87 21.52
CA LYS A 93 3.44 -27.15 20.79
C LYS A 93 2.91 -28.34 21.62
N LYS A 94 2.89 -28.23 22.96
CA LYS A 94 2.31 -29.24 23.85
C LYS A 94 0.81 -29.07 24.05
N VAL A 95 0.29 -27.85 23.95
CA VAL A 95 -1.16 -27.56 23.97
C VAL A 95 -1.82 -27.91 22.63
N PHE A 96 -1.14 -27.71 21.50
CA PHE A 96 -1.69 -28.03 20.18
C PHE A 96 -1.70 -29.52 19.84
N ARG A 97 -0.87 -30.36 20.48
CA ARG A 97 -0.83 -31.81 20.21
C ARG A 97 -2.02 -32.62 20.74
N ILE A 98 -2.88 -32.03 21.58
CA ILE A 98 -4.08 -32.70 22.11
C ILE A 98 -5.30 -32.46 21.19
N LYS A 99 -5.19 -31.57 20.19
CA LYS A 99 -6.32 -31.20 19.31
C LYS A 99 -6.16 -31.62 17.85
N ASP A 100 -5.28 -32.59 17.56
CA ASP A 100 -5.05 -33.10 16.20
C ASP A 100 -5.71 -34.45 15.92
N SER A 101 -6.51 -35.02 16.84
CA SER A 101 -7.19 -36.30 16.62
C SER A 101 -8.71 -36.20 16.41
N THR A 102 -9.32 -35.04 16.59
CA THR A 102 -10.78 -34.83 16.40
C THR A 102 -11.10 -33.73 15.40
N THR A 103 -10.07 -33.12 14.79
CA THR A 103 -10.21 -31.92 13.95
C THR A 103 -10.22 -32.26 12.46
N ASP A 104 -9.84 -33.47 12.04
CA ASP A 104 -9.85 -33.84 10.62
C ASP A 104 -11.27 -34.00 10.07
N ALA A 105 -12.18 -34.66 10.80
CA ALA A 105 -13.55 -34.86 10.34
C ALA A 105 -14.40 -33.57 10.31
N ALA A 106 -14.16 -32.65 11.25
CA ALA A 106 -14.86 -31.37 11.35
C ALA A 106 -14.34 -30.34 10.33
N VAL A 107 -13.03 -30.35 10.04
CA VAL A 107 -12.45 -29.51 8.98
C VAL A 107 -12.87 -30.01 7.60
N GLU A 108 -13.02 -31.32 7.42
CA GLU A 108 -13.49 -31.89 6.15
C GLU A 108 -14.97 -31.57 5.89
N THR A 109 -15.82 -31.55 6.93
CA THR A 109 -17.23 -31.12 6.78
C THR A 109 -17.35 -29.64 6.50
N LEU A 110 -16.59 -28.77 7.19
CA LEU A 110 -16.56 -27.34 6.88
C LEU A 110 -16.00 -27.03 5.49
N ALA A 111 -15.04 -27.82 4.99
CA ALA A 111 -14.53 -27.70 3.63
C ALA A 111 -15.60 -28.07 2.59
N ARG A 112 -16.34 -29.18 2.81
CA ARG A 112 -17.43 -29.59 1.92
C ARG A 112 -18.61 -28.61 1.94
N ASP A 113 -19.02 -28.12 3.10
CA ASP A 113 -20.12 -27.18 3.23
C ASP A 113 -19.76 -25.81 2.62
N ARG A 114 -18.49 -25.38 2.75
CA ARG A 114 -18.00 -24.17 2.09
C ARG A 114 -17.90 -24.33 0.57
N GLU A 115 -17.48 -25.49 0.07
CA GLU A 115 -17.44 -25.77 -1.36
C GLU A 115 -18.86 -25.86 -1.95
N ALA A 116 -19.82 -26.44 -1.22
CA ALA A 116 -21.24 -26.45 -1.60
C ALA A 116 -21.83 -25.03 -1.62
N ALA A 117 -21.55 -24.21 -0.59
CA ALA A 117 -21.99 -22.81 -0.53
C ALA A 117 -21.40 -21.93 -1.64
N LEU A 118 -20.20 -22.25 -2.15
CA LEU A 118 -19.60 -21.57 -3.30
C LEU A 118 -20.19 -22.02 -4.64
N ARG A 119 -20.76 -23.24 -4.73
CA ARG A 119 -21.40 -23.75 -5.96
C ARG A 119 -22.77 -23.13 -6.22
N ASP A 120 -23.49 -22.77 -5.17
CA ASP A 120 -24.83 -22.17 -5.25
C ASP A 120 -24.82 -20.64 -5.33
N GLN A 121 -23.65 -19.99 -5.34
CA GLN A 121 -23.61 -18.57 -5.69
C GLN A 121 -24.03 -18.43 -7.16
N PRO A 122 -25.05 -17.61 -7.47
CA PRO A 122 -25.49 -17.40 -8.83
C PRO A 122 -24.29 -16.99 -9.66
N ARG A 123 -23.93 -17.83 -10.63
CA ARG A 123 -22.81 -17.53 -11.54
C ARG A 123 -23.10 -16.17 -12.15
N PRO A 124 -22.17 -15.20 -12.05
CA PRO A 124 -22.37 -13.89 -12.65
C PRO A 124 -22.73 -14.10 -14.12
N ASP A 125 -23.79 -13.42 -14.53
CA ASP A 125 -24.49 -13.63 -15.79
C ASP A 125 -23.49 -13.81 -16.94
N SER A 126 -23.58 -14.96 -17.63
CA SER A 126 -22.62 -15.36 -18.66
C SER A 126 -22.71 -14.53 -19.95
N GLY A 127 -23.52 -13.46 -19.95
CA GLY A 127 -23.68 -12.54 -21.06
C GLY A 127 -22.40 -11.75 -21.39
N THR A 128 -22.39 -11.08 -22.52
CA THR A 128 -21.31 -10.16 -22.89
C THR A 128 -21.39 -8.89 -22.04
N GLY A 129 -20.32 -8.54 -21.33
CA GLY A 129 -20.22 -7.26 -20.61
C GLY A 129 -19.86 -6.12 -21.56
N GLU A 130 -19.99 -4.88 -21.13
CA GLU A 130 -19.69 -3.69 -21.93
C GLU A 130 -18.87 -2.70 -21.09
N LEU A 131 -17.80 -2.15 -21.67
CA LEU A 131 -17.06 -1.01 -21.10
C LEU A 131 -17.73 0.29 -21.53
N LYS A 132 -18.51 0.89 -20.63
CA LYS A 132 -19.33 2.08 -20.85
C LYS A 132 -18.53 3.38 -20.81
N ALA A 133 -17.62 3.49 -19.86
CA ALA A 133 -16.81 4.69 -19.67
C ALA A 133 -15.41 4.34 -19.21
N LEU A 134 -14.46 5.19 -19.58
CA LEU A 134 -13.08 5.12 -19.12
C LEU A 134 -12.60 6.55 -18.82
N THR A 135 -12.28 6.80 -17.55
CA THR A 135 -11.72 8.08 -17.11
C THR A 135 -10.37 7.86 -16.44
N PHE A 136 -9.55 8.92 -16.41
CA PHE A 136 -8.20 8.84 -15.88
C PHE A 136 -7.96 9.96 -14.88
N THR A 137 -7.41 9.62 -13.72
CA THR A 137 -6.87 10.57 -12.76
C THR A 137 -5.37 10.33 -12.67
N LYS A 138 -4.58 11.38 -12.86
CA LYS A 138 -3.12 11.27 -12.96
C LYS A 138 -2.43 12.26 -12.02
N THR A 139 -1.32 11.82 -11.48
CA THR A 139 -0.36 12.59 -10.68
C THR A 139 1.05 12.27 -11.18
N SER A 140 2.08 12.92 -10.63
CA SER A 140 3.47 12.64 -11.03
C SER A 140 3.98 11.26 -10.57
N ALA A 141 3.30 10.63 -9.61
CA ALA A 141 3.68 9.34 -9.02
C ALA A 141 2.72 8.19 -9.38
N ARG A 142 1.49 8.50 -9.78
CA ARG A 142 0.42 7.51 -9.92
C ARG A 142 -0.58 7.89 -11.00
N MET A 143 -1.08 6.91 -11.73
CA MET A 143 -2.21 7.02 -12.63
C MET A 143 -3.29 6.01 -12.23
N THR A 144 -4.52 6.48 -12.09
CA THR A 144 -5.71 5.65 -11.88
C THR A 144 -6.56 5.67 -13.14
N ALA A 145 -6.88 4.49 -13.68
CA ALA A 145 -7.84 4.32 -14.75
C ALA A 145 -9.14 3.75 -14.16
N HIS A 146 -10.22 4.51 -14.26
CA HIS A 146 -11.55 4.12 -13.77
C HIS A 146 -12.36 3.54 -14.92
N LEU A 147 -12.59 2.23 -14.90
CA LEU A 147 -13.40 1.53 -15.90
C LEU A 147 -14.81 1.38 -15.37
N SER A 148 -15.81 1.93 -16.08
CA SER A 148 -17.21 1.68 -15.78
C SER A 148 -17.76 0.60 -16.71
N THR A 149 -18.29 -0.47 -16.13
CA THR A 149 -18.77 -1.65 -16.87
C THR A 149 -20.23 -1.98 -16.58
N THR A 150 -20.91 -2.64 -17.52
CA THR A 150 -22.29 -3.16 -17.30
C THR A 150 -22.34 -4.40 -16.42
N ARG A 151 -21.25 -5.16 -16.40
CA ARG A 151 -21.11 -6.40 -15.64
C ARG A 151 -19.95 -6.26 -14.66
N ILE A 152 -20.11 -6.87 -13.49
CA ILE A 152 -19.04 -7.02 -12.50
C ILE A 152 -17.83 -7.71 -13.14
N VAL A 153 -16.64 -7.17 -12.89
CA VAL A 153 -15.39 -7.74 -13.35
C VAL A 153 -14.97 -8.84 -12.38
N ASP A 154 -15.03 -10.10 -12.81
CA ASP A 154 -14.67 -11.26 -11.96
C ASP A 154 -13.15 -11.51 -11.98
N LYS A 155 -12.61 -11.91 -13.13
CA LYS A 155 -11.20 -12.32 -13.26
C LYS A 155 -10.39 -11.30 -14.03
N VAL A 156 -9.31 -10.84 -13.40
CA VAL A 156 -8.34 -9.94 -14.02
C VAL A 156 -6.97 -10.60 -14.03
N THR A 157 -6.27 -10.55 -15.15
CA THR A 157 -4.88 -10.99 -15.25
C THR A 157 -3.98 -9.84 -15.67
N THR A 158 -2.87 -9.65 -14.95
CA THR A 158 -1.92 -8.55 -15.20
C THR A 158 -0.53 -9.10 -15.50
N PHE A 159 0.17 -8.52 -16.47
CA PHE A 159 1.56 -8.85 -16.72
C PHE A 159 2.30 -7.67 -17.36
N TRP A 160 3.61 -7.66 -17.19
CA TRP A 160 4.50 -6.66 -17.75
C TRP A 160 5.11 -7.15 -19.06
N MET A 161 5.35 -6.22 -19.97
CA MET A 161 6.16 -6.44 -21.17
C MET A 161 7.32 -5.44 -21.16
N SER A 162 8.49 -5.89 -21.59
CA SER A 162 9.66 -5.05 -21.83
C SER A 162 9.79 -4.71 -23.31
N HIS A 163 10.40 -3.57 -23.66
CA HIS A 163 10.76 -3.17 -25.02
C HIS A 163 9.58 -2.98 -26.01
N PRO A 164 8.76 -1.91 -25.87
CA PRO A 164 8.82 -0.89 -24.83
C PRO A 164 8.14 -1.36 -23.54
N THR A 165 8.46 -0.72 -22.41
CA THR A 165 7.80 -1.01 -21.12
C THR A 165 6.29 -0.78 -21.21
N ARG A 166 5.53 -1.84 -20.93
CA ARG A 166 4.06 -1.84 -20.91
C ARG A 166 3.54 -2.64 -19.75
N LEU A 167 2.46 -2.16 -19.14
CA LEU A 167 1.61 -2.94 -18.26
C LEU A 167 0.37 -3.37 -19.04
N VAL A 168 0.08 -4.67 -19.06
CA VAL A 168 -1.10 -5.25 -19.69
C VAL A 168 -2.04 -5.75 -18.61
N VAL A 169 -3.31 -5.34 -18.70
CA VAL A 169 -4.40 -5.75 -17.81
C VAL A 169 -5.52 -6.35 -18.66
N ASP A 170 -5.79 -7.64 -18.45
CA ASP A 170 -6.83 -8.37 -19.17
C ASP A 170 -8.00 -8.66 -18.24
N LEU A 171 -9.19 -8.15 -18.59
CA LEU A 171 -10.46 -8.47 -17.95
C LEU A 171 -11.04 -9.69 -18.68
N ARG A 172 -11.17 -10.84 -18.02
CA ARG A 172 -11.62 -12.09 -18.64
C ARG A 172 -13.13 -12.08 -18.89
N GLY A 173 -13.57 -12.84 -19.88
CA GLY A 173 -14.95 -12.97 -20.31
C GLY A 173 -15.25 -12.24 -21.63
N GLY A 174 -16.45 -12.41 -22.17
CA GLY A 174 -16.90 -11.64 -23.33
C GLY A 174 -17.12 -10.18 -22.96
N TRP A 175 -16.52 -9.27 -23.72
CA TRP A 175 -16.62 -7.83 -23.52
C TRP A 175 -16.82 -7.08 -24.83
N GLU A 176 -17.66 -6.05 -24.81
CA GLU A 176 -17.79 -5.03 -25.84
C GLU A 176 -17.15 -3.71 -25.35
N ASN A 177 -16.63 -2.94 -26.29
CA ASN A 177 -16.01 -1.65 -26.00
C ASN A 177 -16.73 -0.54 -26.78
N VAL A 178 -17.43 0.34 -26.05
CA VAL A 178 -18.09 1.52 -26.63
C VAL A 178 -17.29 2.81 -26.44
N VAL A 179 -16.16 2.76 -25.73
CA VAL A 179 -15.28 3.92 -25.54
C VAL A 179 -14.16 3.99 -26.59
N SER A 180 -13.48 5.15 -26.66
CA SER A 180 -12.32 5.31 -27.53
C SER A 180 -11.26 4.24 -27.26
N ARG A 181 -10.71 3.66 -28.33
CA ARG A 181 -9.68 2.61 -28.21
C ARG A 181 -8.32 3.14 -27.76
N THR A 182 -8.04 4.43 -27.94
CA THR A 182 -6.73 5.02 -27.66
C THR A 182 -6.86 6.33 -26.92
N HIS A 183 -6.11 6.48 -25.83
CA HIS A 183 -5.98 7.70 -25.05
C HIS A 183 -4.49 8.04 -24.93
N THR A 184 -4.09 9.23 -25.38
CA THR A 184 -2.69 9.68 -25.36
C THR A 184 -2.52 10.79 -24.32
N PHE A 185 -1.37 10.82 -23.67
CA PHE A 185 -1.03 11.80 -22.64
C PHE A 185 0.35 12.38 -22.92
N THR A 186 0.50 13.69 -22.75
CA THR A 186 1.78 14.41 -22.99
C THR A 186 2.50 14.80 -21.70
N ASP A 187 1.80 14.75 -20.58
CA ASP A 187 2.16 15.26 -19.25
C ASP A 187 2.05 14.15 -18.19
N SER A 188 2.48 12.94 -18.52
CA SER A 188 2.36 11.75 -17.68
C SER A 188 3.52 10.78 -17.90
N PHE A 189 3.81 9.94 -16.91
CA PHE A 189 4.75 8.82 -17.06
C PHE A 189 4.19 7.69 -17.94
N ILE A 190 2.88 7.70 -18.20
CA ILE A 190 2.19 6.88 -19.20
C ILE A 190 1.98 7.73 -20.45
N SER A 191 2.52 7.29 -21.60
CA SER A 191 2.37 7.98 -22.88
C SER A 191 1.00 7.72 -23.51
N ARG A 192 0.48 6.49 -23.37
CA ARG A 192 -0.74 6.07 -24.04
C ARG A 192 -1.39 4.87 -23.36
N VAL A 193 -2.71 4.91 -23.23
CA VAL A 193 -3.54 3.74 -22.88
C VAL A 193 -4.29 3.26 -24.12
N VAL A 194 -4.20 1.96 -24.39
CA VAL A 194 -4.85 1.30 -25.54
C VAL A 194 -5.80 0.22 -25.05
N ILE A 195 -7.01 0.18 -25.61
CA ILE A 195 -8.04 -0.81 -25.31
C ILE A 195 -8.22 -1.71 -26.53
N GLY A 196 -8.08 -3.01 -26.33
CA GLY A 196 -8.28 -4.04 -27.34
C GLY A 196 -9.35 -5.04 -26.89
N THR A 197 -10.37 -5.23 -27.72
CA THR A 197 -11.39 -6.27 -27.50
C THR A 197 -10.94 -7.58 -28.14
N GLN A 198 -11.08 -8.68 -27.40
CA GLN A 198 -10.86 -10.05 -27.87
C GLN A 198 -12.08 -10.90 -27.52
N PRO A 199 -12.31 -12.06 -28.16
CA PRO A 199 -13.50 -12.88 -27.92
C PRO A 199 -13.68 -13.31 -26.45
N ASP A 200 -12.58 -13.48 -25.72
CA ASP A 200 -12.56 -13.99 -24.34
C ASP A 200 -12.06 -12.98 -23.29
N ARG A 201 -11.73 -11.74 -23.69
CA ARG A 201 -11.22 -10.71 -22.77
C ARG A 201 -11.25 -9.31 -23.37
N LEU A 202 -11.29 -8.32 -22.48
CA LEU A 202 -10.94 -6.94 -22.77
C LEU A 202 -9.51 -6.67 -22.28
N ARG A 203 -8.64 -6.21 -23.17
CA ARG A 203 -7.24 -5.90 -22.86
C ARG A 203 -7.04 -4.40 -22.76
N VAL A 204 -6.52 -3.94 -21.63
CA VAL A 204 -6.07 -2.56 -21.41
C VAL A 204 -4.55 -2.55 -21.32
N VAL A 205 -3.90 -1.74 -22.16
CA VAL A 205 -2.44 -1.65 -22.25
C VAL A 205 -2.00 -0.24 -21.90
N PHE A 206 -1.23 -0.11 -20.83
CA PHE A 206 -0.58 1.13 -20.41
C PHE A 206 0.83 1.15 -21.01
N ASN A 207 1.06 2.05 -21.97
CA ASN A 207 2.39 2.29 -22.55
C ASN A 207 3.09 3.38 -21.75
N PHE A 208 4.29 3.08 -21.25
CA PHE A 208 5.08 4.05 -20.51
C PHE A 208 5.74 5.05 -21.46
N GLN A 209 5.98 6.27 -20.97
CA GLN A 209 6.67 7.32 -21.70
C GLN A 209 8.15 6.97 -21.86
N ASP A 210 8.78 6.49 -20.79
CA ASP A 210 10.11 5.88 -20.87
C ASP A 210 9.97 4.41 -21.27
N THR A 211 10.42 4.10 -22.48
CA THR A 211 10.37 2.75 -23.06
C THR A 211 11.27 1.74 -22.35
N LYS A 212 12.18 2.22 -21.49
CA LYS A 212 13.12 1.43 -20.68
C LYS A 212 12.86 1.56 -19.18
N ALA A 213 11.74 2.16 -18.77
CA ALA A 213 11.36 2.22 -17.36
C ALA A 213 11.38 0.81 -16.74
N PRO A 214 11.87 0.65 -15.49
CA PRO A 214 11.83 -0.64 -14.82
C PRO A 214 10.38 -1.11 -14.69
N GLN A 215 10.18 -2.43 -14.75
CA GLN A 215 8.87 -3.00 -14.47
C GLN A 215 8.56 -2.82 -12.99
N GLY A 216 7.34 -2.39 -12.69
CA GLY A 216 6.92 -2.13 -11.32
C GLY A 216 6.40 -3.36 -10.61
N GLU A 217 5.86 -3.14 -9.41
CA GLU A 217 5.01 -4.10 -8.74
C GLU A 217 3.71 -4.35 -9.54
N ARG A 218 2.87 -5.26 -9.05
CA ARG A 218 1.55 -5.46 -9.64
C ARG A 218 0.70 -4.20 -9.39
N PRO A 219 -0.15 -3.79 -10.36
CA PRO A 219 -1.06 -2.67 -10.14
C PRO A 219 -2.07 -3.02 -9.05
N ASP A 220 -2.52 -2.02 -8.30
CA ASP A 220 -3.66 -2.23 -7.40
C ASP A 220 -4.95 -2.29 -8.21
N LEU A 221 -5.78 -3.27 -7.89
CA LEU A 221 -7.07 -3.51 -8.53
C LEU A 221 -8.17 -3.31 -7.50
N ILE A 222 -8.96 -2.25 -7.66
CA ILE A 222 -10.07 -1.93 -6.76
C ILE A 222 -11.37 -2.26 -7.48
N TYR A 223 -12.00 -3.35 -7.05
CA TYR A 223 -13.24 -3.85 -7.62
C TYR A 223 -14.45 -3.08 -7.07
N SER A 224 -15.43 -2.84 -7.93
CA SER A 224 -16.72 -2.26 -7.54
C SER A 224 -17.85 -2.93 -8.32
N ASP A 225 -19.09 -2.73 -7.88
CA ASP A 225 -20.27 -3.27 -8.55
C ASP A 225 -20.44 -2.71 -9.98
N ASN A 226 -19.87 -1.52 -10.23
CA ASN A 226 -20.00 -0.79 -11.49
C ASN A 226 -18.72 -0.77 -12.32
N GLY A 227 -17.71 -1.56 -11.95
CA GLY A 227 -16.48 -1.71 -12.73
C GLY A 227 -15.21 -1.89 -11.91
N LEU A 228 -14.11 -1.34 -12.41
CA LEU A 228 -12.76 -1.63 -11.91
C LEU A 228 -11.89 -0.38 -11.98
N ASP A 229 -11.23 -0.06 -10.87
CA ASP A 229 -10.15 0.91 -10.87
C ASP A 229 -8.81 0.20 -10.95
N ILE A 230 -7.99 0.61 -11.90
CA ILE A 230 -6.62 0.13 -12.10
C ILE A 230 -5.67 1.25 -11.68
N VAL A 231 -4.92 1.01 -10.62
CA VAL A 231 -3.94 1.96 -10.10
C VAL A 231 -2.54 1.53 -10.51
N VAL A 232 -1.83 2.41 -11.21
CA VAL A 232 -0.49 2.18 -11.73
C VAL A 232 0.46 3.20 -11.14
N ASP A 233 1.52 2.73 -10.49
CA ASP A 233 2.56 3.59 -9.94
C ASP A 233 3.68 3.86 -10.94
N ASN A 234 4.32 5.03 -10.80
CA ASN A 234 5.45 5.44 -11.60
C ASN A 234 6.72 4.76 -11.07
N THR A 235 7.28 3.86 -11.87
CA THR A 235 8.41 3.00 -11.49
C THR A 235 9.77 3.67 -11.64
N ALA A 236 9.83 4.85 -12.26
CA ALA A 236 11.06 5.59 -12.49
C ALA A 236 11.50 6.47 -11.29
N LYS A 237 10.73 6.46 -10.19
CA LYS A 237 11.02 7.18 -8.94
C LYS A 237 11.24 6.19 -7.81
#